data_AF-A0A8S9HAD6-F1
#
_entry.id   AF-A0A8S9HAD6-F1
#
_cell.length_a   1.000
_cell.length_b   1.000
_cell.length_c   1.000
_cell.angle_alpha   90.00
_cell.angle_beta   90.00
_cell.angle_gamma   90.00
#
_symmetry.space_group_name_H-M   'P 1'
#
loop_
_entity.id
_entity.type
_entity.pdbx_description
1 polymer ?
#
loop_
_entity_poly.entity_id
_entity_poly.type
_entity_poly.pdbx_seq_one_letter_code
_entity_poly.pdbx_strand_id
1 'polypeptide(L)'
;MMNNISHLEPDDSEFVEVDPSGRYGRYNEVLGKGSSKTVYRGFDEYEGIEVAWNQVKLYDFLQSPQELERLYCEIHLLKTLKHKSIMKFYTSWVDTDNRNINFITEMFTSGTLRQYRLNHKRVNIRAVKHWCRQILRGLNYLHTHDPPVIHRDLKCDNIFVNGNQGEVKIGDLGLAAMLQHSHAAHCVGTPEFMAPEVYAEEYNELVDIYSFGMCVLEMVTFDYPYSELEAKDGTISVASAFAGHQQAVQDSDHKFLTQAVEEAYKGVDCGDGGPFGAVIVHKNEVVASCHNMVLKYTDPTAHAEVTAIREACKKLNQIELSECEIYASCEPCPMCFGAIHLSRLKRLVYGAKAEAAIAIGFDDFIADALRGTGVYQKSNLEIKKADGNGAAIAEQVFQNTKEKFRLY
;
A
#
# COMPACT_ATOMS: atom_id res chain seq x y z
N MET A 1 -44.33 45.13 44.02
CA MET A 1 -43.04 45.85 44.16
C MET A 1 -42.01 44.95 43.50
N MET A 2 -41.81 45.01 42.17
CA MET A 2 -40.97 45.96 41.43
C MET A 2 -39.53 46.08 41.98
N ASN A 3 -38.59 45.79 41.08
CA ASN A 3 -37.15 46.12 41.03
C ASN A 3 -36.21 45.14 41.77
N ASN A 4 -35.14 44.58 41.18
CA ASN A 4 -34.35 44.94 40.00
C ASN A 4 -33.77 43.69 39.32
N ILE A 5 -34.07 43.54 38.02
CA ILE A 5 -33.26 42.79 37.07
C ILE A 5 -32.21 43.78 36.58
N SER A 6 -31.00 43.71 37.10
CA SER A 6 -29.84 44.39 36.52
C SER A 6 -28.56 43.83 37.14
N HIS A 7 -27.99 42.83 36.48
CA HIS A 7 -26.58 42.68 36.17
C HIS A 7 -26.44 41.38 35.38
N LEU A 8 -26.75 41.43 34.09
CA LEU A 8 -26.13 40.53 33.13
C LEU A 8 -24.65 40.92 33.14
N GLU A 9 -23.84 40.09 33.79
CA GLU A 9 -22.39 40.20 33.78
C GLU A 9 -21.88 40.14 32.32
N PRO A 10 -20.81 40.86 32.01
CA PRO A 10 -20.30 40.96 30.65
C PRO A 10 -19.67 39.62 30.23
N ASP A 11 -20.21 39.01 29.17
CA ASP A 11 -19.56 38.09 28.23
C ASP A 11 -18.29 37.37 28.74
N ASP A 12 -18.44 36.52 29.75
CA ASP A 12 -17.36 35.66 30.28
C ASP A 12 -17.39 34.32 29.53
N SER A 13 -17.30 34.40 28.20
CA SER A 13 -17.13 33.20 27.37
C SER A 13 -15.78 32.57 27.75
N GLU A 14 -15.79 31.46 28.50
CA GLU A 14 -14.60 30.62 28.79
C GLU A 14 -13.88 30.15 27.51
N PHE A 15 -14.49 30.30 26.33
CA PHE A 15 -13.90 29.96 25.05
C PHE A 15 -12.89 30.98 24.59
N VAL A 16 -11.72 30.49 24.17
CA VAL A 16 -10.64 31.31 23.60
C VAL A 16 -10.80 31.54 22.10
N GLU A 17 -11.67 30.76 21.44
CA GLU A 17 -12.00 30.87 20.01
C GLU A 17 -13.38 30.26 19.79
N VAL A 18 -14.16 30.83 18.87
CA VAL A 18 -15.50 30.35 18.50
C VAL A 18 -15.54 30.16 16.99
N ASP A 19 -16.24 29.13 16.52
CA ASP A 19 -16.37 28.87 15.08
C ASP A 19 -17.22 29.94 14.38
N PRO A 20 -17.13 30.08 13.04
CA PRO A 20 -17.87 31.11 12.30
C PRO A 20 -19.39 31.03 12.43
N SER A 21 -19.97 29.88 12.80
CA SER A 21 -21.41 29.74 13.04
C SER A 21 -21.85 30.12 14.46
N GLY A 22 -20.91 30.29 15.39
CA GLY A 22 -21.22 30.53 16.80
C GLY A 22 -21.78 29.32 17.54
N ARG A 23 -21.53 28.10 17.04
CA ARG A 23 -22.03 26.84 17.64
C ARG A 23 -20.98 26.14 18.49
N TYR A 24 -19.73 26.19 18.06
CA TYR A 24 -18.62 25.47 18.68
C TYR A 24 -17.68 26.47 19.34
N GLY A 25 -17.42 26.27 20.62
CA GLY A 25 -16.42 27.00 21.39
C GLY A 25 -15.18 26.14 21.66
N ARG A 26 -13.99 26.74 21.58
CA ARG A 26 -12.70 26.10 21.88
C ARG A 26 -12.17 26.55 23.24
N TYR A 27 -11.70 25.62 24.05
CA TYR A 27 -10.96 25.90 25.28
C TYR A 27 -9.44 25.98 25.03
N ASN A 28 -8.69 26.52 25.99
CA ASN A 28 -7.23 26.56 25.91
C ASN A 28 -6.54 25.21 26.23
N GLU A 29 -7.32 24.16 26.51
CA GLU A 29 -6.83 22.84 26.86
C GLU A 29 -6.40 22.05 25.61
N VAL A 30 -5.11 21.72 25.53
CA VAL A 30 -4.55 20.89 24.45
C VAL A 30 -4.70 19.41 24.82
N LEU A 31 -5.39 18.65 23.97
CA LEU A 31 -5.58 17.21 24.11
C LEU A 31 -4.47 16.41 23.43
N GLY A 32 -3.89 16.96 22.36
CA GLY A 32 -2.82 16.30 21.61
C GLY A 32 -2.12 17.26 20.66
N LYS A 33 -0.83 17.04 20.41
CA LYS A 33 -0.02 17.88 19.52
C LYS A 33 0.90 17.01 18.67
N GLY A 34 0.69 17.04 17.36
CA GLY A 34 1.57 16.45 16.35
C GLY A 34 2.47 17.50 15.69
N SER A 35 3.16 17.10 14.62
CA SER A 35 4.02 18.00 13.82
C SER A 35 3.25 19.16 13.20
N SER A 36 2.10 18.87 12.59
CA SER A 36 1.31 19.85 11.82
C SER A 36 -0.14 20.03 12.30
N LYS A 37 -0.61 19.17 13.21
CA LYS A 37 -1.97 19.21 13.80
C LYS A 37 -1.89 19.40 15.32
N THR A 38 -2.67 20.32 15.86
CA THR A 38 -2.92 20.45 17.30
C THR A 38 -4.41 20.21 17.58
N VAL A 39 -4.71 19.43 18.61
CA VAL A 39 -6.07 19.07 19.00
C VAL A 39 -6.36 19.71 20.36
N TYR A 40 -7.43 20.49 20.42
CA TYR A 40 -7.92 21.17 21.61
C TYR A 40 -9.25 20.57 22.05
N ARG A 41 -9.57 20.76 23.32
CA ARG A 41 -10.92 20.52 23.81
C ARG A 41 -11.84 21.63 23.31
N GLY A 42 -13.02 21.24 22.84
CA GLY A 42 -14.09 22.16 22.46
C GLY A 42 -15.45 21.67 22.95
N PHE A 43 -16.46 22.50 22.75
CA PHE A 43 -17.83 22.24 23.16
C PHE A 43 -18.81 22.61 22.05
N ASP A 44 -19.78 21.75 21.77
CA ASP A 44 -20.92 22.03 20.91
C ASP A 44 -22.07 22.57 21.75
N GLU A 45 -22.35 23.87 21.67
CA GLU A 45 -23.37 24.53 22.48
C GLU A 45 -24.80 24.12 22.12
N TYR A 46 -25.01 23.56 20.92
CA TYR A 46 -26.35 23.17 20.47
C TYR A 46 -26.75 21.80 21.01
N GLU A 47 -25.81 20.84 20.97
CA GLU A 47 -26.06 19.45 21.42
C GLU A 47 -25.63 19.23 22.87
N GLY A 48 -24.86 20.16 23.46
CA GLY A 48 -24.35 20.06 24.83
C GLY A 48 -23.29 18.98 25.00
N ILE A 49 -22.47 18.72 23.98
CA ILE A 49 -21.46 17.66 23.99
C ILE A 49 -20.05 18.20 23.84
N GLU A 50 -19.08 17.50 24.43
CA GLU A 50 -17.67 17.77 24.19
C GLU A 50 -17.25 17.29 22.80
N VAL A 51 -16.39 18.08 22.17
CA VAL A 51 -15.86 17.82 20.82
C VAL A 51 -14.36 18.04 20.78
N ALA A 52 -13.70 17.41 19.81
CA ALA A 52 -12.29 17.63 19.54
C ALA A 52 -12.17 18.73 18.47
N TRP A 53 -11.52 19.83 18.83
CA TRP A 53 -11.21 20.92 17.93
C TRP A 53 -9.82 20.72 17.35
N ASN A 54 -9.75 20.37 16.07
CA ASN A 54 -8.49 20.11 15.39
C ASN A 54 -8.08 21.35 14.60
N GLN A 55 -6.84 21.78 14.77
CA GLN A 55 -6.26 22.92 14.07
C GLN A 55 -5.00 22.47 13.32
N VAL A 56 -4.99 22.68 12.00
CA VAL A 56 -3.87 22.38 11.10
C VAL A 56 -3.34 23.68 10.51
N LYS A 57 -2.03 23.88 10.57
CA LYS A 57 -1.39 25.10 10.05
C LYS A 57 -1.25 25.02 8.54
N LEU A 58 -1.74 26.03 7.82
CA LEU A 58 -1.69 26.04 6.35
C LEU A 58 -0.29 26.29 5.79
N TYR A 59 0.61 26.94 6.52
CA TYR A 59 1.95 27.28 6.01
C TYR A 59 2.70 26.06 5.45
N ASP A 60 2.47 24.88 6.03
CA ASP A 60 3.08 23.62 5.61
C ASP A 60 2.61 23.17 4.21
N PHE A 61 1.49 23.70 3.70
CA PHE A 61 0.81 23.29 2.46
C PHE A 61 0.79 24.38 1.38
N LEU A 62 1.19 25.61 1.71
CA LEU A 62 1.15 26.74 0.77
C LEU A 62 2.23 26.69 -0.31
N GLN A 63 3.14 25.71 -0.26
CA GLN A 63 4.22 25.57 -1.24
C GLN A 63 3.75 24.92 -2.55
N SER A 64 2.64 24.16 -2.53
CA SER A 64 2.06 23.53 -3.71
C SER A 64 0.53 23.73 -3.74
N PRO A 65 -0.02 24.37 -4.79
CA PRO A 65 -1.47 24.44 -5.00
C PRO A 65 -2.15 23.06 -5.04
N GLN A 66 -1.44 22.03 -5.53
CA GLN A 66 -1.95 20.66 -5.60
C GLN A 66 -2.09 20.01 -4.22
N GLU A 67 -1.18 20.30 -3.29
CA GLU A 67 -1.28 19.82 -1.90
C GLU A 67 -2.48 20.44 -1.19
N LEU A 68 -2.72 21.73 -1.40
CA LEU A 68 -3.87 22.41 -0.82
C LEU A 68 -5.20 21.86 -1.36
N GLU A 69 -5.30 21.60 -2.66
CA GLU A 69 -6.50 21.00 -3.28
C GLU A 69 -6.79 19.61 -2.73
N ARG A 70 -5.76 18.76 -2.59
CA ARG A 70 -5.89 17.43 -1.97
C ARG A 70 -6.44 17.52 -0.55
N LEU A 71 -6.00 18.51 0.24
CA LEU A 71 -6.39 18.68 1.64
C LEU A 71 -7.88 18.99 1.75
N TYR A 72 -8.38 19.85 0.87
CA TYR A 72 -9.81 20.14 0.78
C TYR A 72 -10.63 18.92 0.33
N CYS A 73 -10.17 18.19 -0.68
CA CYS A 73 -10.83 16.97 -1.15
C CYS A 73 -10.94 15.92 -0.03
N GLU A 74 -9.89 15.77 0.76
CA GLU A 74 -9.86 14.82 1.86
C GLU A 74 -10.77 15.24 3.01
N ILE A 75 -10.72 16.50 3.44
CA ILE A 75 -11.65 17.04 4.45
C ILE A 75 -13.11 16.89 3.98
N HIS A 76 -13.37 17.13 2.69
CA HIS A 76 -14.68 16.93 2.11
C HIS A 76 -15.12 15.47 2.19
N LEU A 77 -14.23 14.53 1.83
CA LEU A 77 -14.49 13.09 1.96
C LEU A 77 -14.80 12.72 3.41
N LEU A 78 -13.99 13.15 4.38
CA LEU A 78 -14.19 12.88 5.80
C LEU A 78 -15.59 13.31 6.29
N LYS A 79 -16.09 14.44 5.80
CA LYS A 79 -17.43 14.95 6.12
C LYS A 79 -18.55 14.04 5.60
N THR A 80 -18.32 13.27 4.55
CA THR A 80 -19.31 12.33 3.97
C THR A 80 -19.37 10.99 4.71
N LEU A 81 -18.29 10.61 5.40
CA LEU A 81 -18.18 9.30 6.07
C LEU A 81 -19.10 9.23 7.30
N LYS A 82 -19.98 8.21 7.32
CA LYS A 82 -20.95 7.99 8.41
C LYS A 82 -21.04 6.51 8.74
N HIS A 83 -20.27 6.08 9.74
CA HIS A 83 -20.29 4.71 10.21
C HIS A 83 -19.94 4.62 11.70
N LYS A 84 -20.55 3.67 12.41
CA LYS A 84 -20.39 3.51 13.87
C LYS A 84 -18.96 3.21 14.35
N SER A 85 -18.12 2.68 13.47
CA SER A 85 -16.71 2.37 13.77
C SER A 85 -15.73 3.32 13.07
N ILE A 86 -16.24 4.46 12.56
CA ILE A 86 -15.45 5.56 12.03
C ILE A 86 -15.73 6.79 12.90
N MET A 87 -14.70 7.55 13.22
CA MET A 87 -14.81 8.79 13.99
C MET A 87 -15.73 9.77 13.26
N LYS A 88 -16.69 10.35 13.98
CA LYS A 88 -17.60 11.32 13.37
C LYS A 88 -16.87 12.63 13.09
N PHE A 89 -17.00 13.12 11.87
CA PHE A 89 -16.60 14.46 11.43
C PHE A 89 -17.82 15.37 11.44
N TYR A 90 -17.79 16.48 12.17
CA TYR A 90 -18.93 17.38 12.32
C TYR A 90 -18.89 18.52 11.29
N THR A 91 -17.80 19.29 11.28
CA THR A 91 -17.66 20.46 10.42
C THR A 91 -16.19 20.87 10.24
N SER A 92 -15.94 21.77 9.29
CA SER A 92 -14.63 22.36 9.02
C SER A 92 -14.76 23.76 8.45
N TRP A 93 -13.77 24.60 8.70
CA TRP A 93 -13.64 25.92 8.08
C TRP A 93 -12.18 26.34 8.00
N VAL A 94 -11.95 27.38 7.20
CA VAL A 94 -10.65 28.00 7.03
C VAL A 94 -10.64 29.28 7.85
N ASP A 95 -9.64 29.43 8.70
CA ASP A 95 -9.32 30.67 9.39
C ASP A 95 -8.23 31.38 8.59
N THR A 96 -8.63 32.42 7.85
CA THR A 96 -7.73 33.20 7.00
C THR A 96 -6.79 34.09 7.80
N ASP A 97 -7.20 34.52 9.00
CA ASP A 97 -6.44 35.47 9.82
C ASP A 97 -5.25 34.77 10.46
N ASN A 98 -5.48 33.58 11.01
CA ASN A 98 -4.42 32.75 11.60
C ASN A 98 -3.81 31.75 10.62
N ARG A 99 -4.30 31.69 9.37
CA ARG A 99 -3.88 30.77 8.31
C ARG A 99 -3.92 29.30 8.78
N ASN A 100 -5.06 28.91 9.34
CA ASN A 100 -5.28 27.54 9.80
C ASN A 100 -6.52 26.94 9.13
N ILE A 101 -6.55 25.62 9.01
CA ILE A 101 -7.79 24.88 8.82
C ILE A 101 -8.21 24.33 10.18
N ASN A 102 -9.44 24.64 10.56
CA ASN A 102 -10.07 24.11 11.76
C ASN A 102 -11.12 23.06 11.36
N PHE A 103 -11.22 21.98 12.12
CA PHE A 103 -12.30 21.02 11.96
C PHE A 103 -12.66 20.32 13.28
N ILE A 104 -13.94 19.97 13.40
CA ILE A 104 -14.53 19.41 14.61
C ILE A 104 -14.81 17.93 14.41
N THR A 105 -14.31 17.12 15.34
CA THR A 105 -14.54 15.67 15.37
C THR A 105 -15.09 15.23 16.72
N GLU A 106 -15.55 13.99 16.77
CA GLU A 106 -15.90 13.32 18.02
C GLU A 106 -14.71 13.27 18.99
N MET A 107 -14.96 13.55 20.26
CA MET A 107 -13.97 13.49 21.33
C MET A 107 -14.03 12.15 22.05
N PHE A 108 -12.86 11.59 22.39
CA PHE A 108 -12.74 10.33 23.11
C PHE A 108 -11.97 10.53 24.40
N THR A 109 -12.66 10.44 25.54
CA THR A 109 -12.06 10.62 26.87
C THR A 109 -11.26 9.41 27.34
N SER A 110 -11.49 8.22 26.77
CA SER A 110 -10.71 7.01 27.10
C SER A 110 -9.41 6.89 26.31
N GLY A 111 -9.11 7.86 25.44
CA GLY A 111 -7.88 7.91 24.66
C GLY A 111 -7.82 6.89 23.51
N THR A 112 -6.60 6.63 23.05
CA THR A 112 -6.32 5.71 21.95
C THR A 112 -6.33 4.26 22.40
N LEU A 113 -6.46 3.33 21.47
CA LEU A 113 -6.46 1.89 21.74
C LEU A 113 -5.13 1.43 22.35
N ARG A 114 -4.00 2.04 21.91
CA ARG A 114 -2.69 1.81 22.52
C ARG A 114 -2.69 2.18 24.00
N GLN A 115 -3.04 3.42 24.31
CA GLN A 115 -3.09 3.93 25.69
C GLN A 115 -4.05 3.09 26.54
N TYR A 116 -5.21 2.75 26.00
CA TYR A 116 -6.22 1.96 26.66
C TYR A 116 -5.73 0.53 26.97
N ARG A 117 -5.02 -0.13 26.05
CA ARG A 117 -4.42 -1.46 26.31
C ARG A 117 -3.34 -1.41 27.38
N LEU A 118 -2.48 -0.39 27.36
CA LEU A 118 -1.42 -0.19 28.35
C LEU A 118 -1.99 0.02 29.76
N ASN A 119 -3.05 0.82 29.87
CA ASN A 119 -3.73 1.10 31.14
C ASN A 119 -4.53 -0.09 31.66
N HIS A 120 -5.10 -0.92 30.76
CA HIS A 120 -5.97 -2.04 31.12
C HIS A 120 -5.38 -3.40 30.73
N LYS A 121 -4.24 -3.80 31.29
CA LYS A 121 -3.54 -5.04 30.88
C LYS A 121 -4.39 -6.32 30.94
N ARG A 122 -5.35 -6.42 31.87
CA ARG A 122 -6.19 -7.62 32.11
C ARG A 122 -7.48 -7.70 31.30
N VAL A 123 -7.54 -7.08 30.12
CA VAL A 123 -8.71 -7.20 29.23
C VAL A 123 -8.86 -8.64 28.73
N ASN A 124 -10.09 -9.15 28.77
CA ASN A 124 -10.41 -10.48 28.27
C ASN A 124 -10.31 -10.53 26.73
N ILE A 125 -9.80 -11.64 26.17
CA ILE A 125 -9.69 -11.86 24.72
C ILE A 125 -11.02 -11.66 23.96
N ARG A 126 -12.17 -11.87 24.62
CA ARG A 126 -13.49 -11.59 24.03
C ARG A 126 -13.70 -10.11 23.70
N ALA A 127 -13.18 -9.21 24.53
CA ALA A 127 -13.24 -7.77 24.26
C ALA A 127 -12.29 -7.38 23.13
N VAL A 128 -11.07 -7.94 23.09
CA VAL A 128 -10.15 -7.76 21.94
C VAL A 128 -10.80 -8.22 20.63
N LYS A 129 -11.40 -9.42 20.62
CA LYS A 129 -12.16 -9.92 19.47
C LYS A 129 -13.33 -8.99 19.09
N HIS A 130 -13.96 -8.36 20.07
CA HIS A 130 -15.03 -7.40 19.82
C HIS A 130 -14.52 -6.14 19.14
N TRP A 131 -13.40 -5.57 19.61
CA TRP A 131 -12.75 -4.41 19.01
C TRP A 131 -12.25 -4.71 17.59
N CYS A 132 -11.57 -5.85 17.37
CA CYS A 132 -11.16 -6.30 16.04
C CYS A 132 -12.33 -6.29 15.04
N ARG A 133 -13.48 -6.82 15.45
CA ARG A 133 -14.67 -6.87 14.59
C ARG A 133 -15.27 -5.48 14.31
N GLN A 134 -15.14 -4.53 15.22
CA GLN A 134 -15.56 -3.15 14.98
C GLN A 134 -14.60 -2.46 13.99
N ILE A 135 -13.29 -2.61 14.17
CA ILE A 135 -12.26 -2.08 13.25
C ILE A 135 -12.48 -2.64 11.84
N LEU A 136 -12.61 -3.96 11.69
CA LEU A 136 -12.86 -4.60 10.39
C LEU A 136 -14.17 -4.15 9.72
N ARG A 137 -15.22 -3.85 10.50
CA ARG A 137 -16.45 -3.25 9.95
C ARG A 137 -16.22 -1.83 9.45
N GLY A 138 -15.39 -1.05 10.16
CA GLY A 138 -14.95 0.28 9.73
C GLY A 138 -14.16 0.21 8.42
N LEU A 139 -13.14 -0.66 8.35
CA LEU A 139 -12.34 -0.86 7.14
C LEU A 139 -13.19 -1.32 5.95
N ASN A 140 -14.05 -2.32 6.15
CA ASN A 140 -14.96 -2.77 5.10
C ASN A 140 -15.86 -1.63 4.61
N TYR A 141 -16.38 -0.78 5.50
CA TYR A 141 -17.15 0.39 5.09
C TYR A 141 -16.34 1.32 4.17
N LEU A 142 -15.10 1.64 4.54
CA LEU A 142 -14.21 2.50 3.75
C LEU A 142 -13.87 1.88 2.38
N HIS A 143 -13.48 0.60 2.37
CA HIS A 143 -13.04 -0.13 1.18
C HIS A 143 -14.18 -0.37 0.18
N THR A 144 -15.44 -0.35 0.62
CA THR A 144 -16.62 -0.48 -0.26
C THR A 144 -17.11 0.83 -0.88
N HIS A 145 -16.45 1.96 -0.62
CA HIS A 145 -16.76 3.21 -1.33
C HIS A 145 -16.36 3.14 -2.80
N ASP A 146 -16.92 4.02 -3.61
CA ASP A 146 -16.55 4.19 -5.02
C ASP A 146 -16.12 5.65 -5.26
N PRO A 147 -14.81 5.93 -5.41
CA PRO A 147 -13.69 4.98 -5.33
C PRO A 147 -13.41 4.50 -3.89
N PRO A 148 -12.74 3.34 -3.70
CA PRO A 148 -12.38 2.83 -2.37
C PRO A 148 -11.53 3.83 -1.56
N VAL A 149 -11.86 3.97 -0.27
CA VAL A 149 -11.11 4.83 0.66
C VAL A 149 -10.10 3.99 1.42
N ILE A 150 -8.80 4.29 1.26
CA ILE A 150 -7.70 3.60 1.95
C ILE A 150 -7.24 4.45 3.13
N HIS A 151 -7.10 3.87 4.32
CA HIS A 151 -6.71 4.60 5.54
C HIS A 151 -5.23 5.00 5.54
N ARG A 152 -4.32 4.10 5.13
CA ARG A 152 -2.86 4.31 4.94
C ARG A 152 -2.01 4.47 6.19
N ASP A 153 -2.53 4.96 7.31
CA ASP A 153 -1.81 5.02 8.60
C ASP A 153 -2.60 4.36 9.73
N LEU A 154 -3.14 3.15 9.49
CA LEU A 154 -3.91 2.45 10.52
C LEU A 154 -2.95 1.93 11.60
N LYS A 155 -3.13 2.38 12.85
CA LYS A 155 -2.34 1.94 14.01
C LYS A 155 -3.13 2.10 15.30
N CYS A 156 -2.67 1.50 16.39
CA CYS A 156 -3.37 1.58 17.68
C CYS A 156 -3.49 3.01 18.25
N ASP A 157 -2.65 3.96 17.81
CA ASP A 157 -2.80 5.39 18.16
C ASP A 157 -3.94 6.09 17.40
N ASN A 158 -4.26 5.63 16.20
CA ASN A 158 -5.30 6.23 15.35
C ASN A 158 -6.66 5.52 15.53
N ILE A 159 -6.76 4.58 16.46
CA ILE A 159 -8.01 3.92 16.85
C ILE A 159 -8.37 4.40 18.25
N PHE A 160 -9.57 4.96 18.41
CA PHE A 160 -10.01 5.58 19.66
C PHE A 160 -11.03 4.71 20.38
N VAL A 161 -11.00 4.73 21.71
CA VAL A 161 -11.86 3.90 22.54
C VAL A 161 -12.94 4.75 23.22
N ASN A 162 -14.18 4.27 23.21
CA ASN A 162 -15.21 4.71 24.13
C ASN A 162 -15.35 3.66 25.23
N GLY A 163 -14.63 3.85 26.34
CA GLY A 163 -14.49 2.88 27.42
C GLY A 163 -15.81 2.56 28.14
N ASN A 164 -16.77 3.49 28.13
CA ASN A 164 -18.07 3.30 28.78
C ASN A 164 -18.96 2.31 27.99
N GLN A 165 -18.77 2.21 26.67
CA GLN A 165 -19.57 1.37 25.78
C GLN A 165 -18.77 0.17 25.23
N GLY A 166 -17.45 0.14 25.45
CA GLY A 166 -16.57 -0.88 24.87
C GLY A 166 -16.47 -0.77 23.35
N GLU A 167 -16.70 0.42 22.80
CA GLU A 167 -16.69 0.70 21.38
C GLU A 167 -15.34 1.25 20.93
N VAL A 168 -14.97 0.97 19.67
CA VAL A 168 -13.77 1.52 19.04
C VAL A 168 -14.11 2.16 17.71
N LYS A 169 -13.46 3.28 17.42
CA LYS A 169 -13.66 4.04 16.19
C LYS A 169 -12.31 4.38 15.55
N ILE A 170 -12.21 4.17 14.25
CA ILE A 170 -11.04 4.54 13.45
C ILE A 170 -11.07 6.05 13.23
N GLY A 171 -10.00 6.75 13.58
CA GLY A 171 -9.82 8.19 13.38
C GLY A 171 -8.58 8.49 12.54
N ASP A 172 -8.31 9.78 12.31
CA ASP A 172 -7.13 10.25 11.59
C ASP A 172 -6.95 9.69 10.17
N LEU A 173 -8.09 9.39 9.52
CA LEU A 173 -8.17 9.03 8.11
C LEU A 173 -7.50 10.11 7.25
N GLY A 174 -6.55 9.69 6.41
CA GLY A 174 -6.08 10.48 5.27
C GLY A 174 -5.10 11.62 5.59
N LEU A 175 -5.29 12.31 6.71
CA LEU A 175 -4.45 13.45 7.11
C LEU A 175 -2.96 13.08 7.22
N ALA A 176 -2.64 11.83 7.60
CA ALA A 176 -1.26 11.35 7.68
C ALA A 176 -0.54 11.29 6.32
N ALA A 177 -1.26 10.96 5.24
CA ALA A 177 -0.72 10.94 3.88
C ALA A 177 -0.37 12.34 3.39
N MET A 178 -1.15 13.33 3.82
CA MET A 178 -1.00 14.71 3.39
C MET A 178 0.02 15.50 4.20
N LEU A 179 0.03 15.32 5.53
CA LEU A 179 0.89 16.08 6.45
C LEU A 179 2.38 15.69 6.37
N GLN A 180 2.74 14.59 5.68
CA GLN A 180 4.12 14.11 5.58
C GLN A 180 4.81 14.41 4.24
N HIS A 181 4.10 14.84 3.19
CA HIS A 181 4.71 15.23 1.92
C HIS A 181 5.49 16.56 1.98
N SER A 182 5.33 17.34 3.05
CA SER A 182 6.07 18.58 3.30
C SER A 182 7.52 18.36 3.76
N HIS A 183 7.91 17.12 4.09
CA HIS A 183 9.29 16.74 4.36
C HIS A 183 9.71 15.55 3.48
N ALA A 184 10.96 15.59 3.00
CA ALA A 184 11.56 14.71 1.99
C ALA A 184 11.73 13.21 2.38
N ALA A 185 10.74 12.60 3.03
CA ALA A 185 10.68 11.17 3.29
C ALA A 185 9.53 10.56 2.49
N HIS A 186 9.88 9.83 1.43
CA HIS A 186 9.00 9.19 0.44
C HIS A 186 8.10 8.05 0.98
N CYS A 187 7.68 8.07 2.24
CA CYS A 187 6.79 7.03 2.77
C CYS A 187 5.77 7.57 3.76
N VAL A 188 4.50 7.40 3.41
CA VAL A 188 3.35 7.74 4.24
C VAL A 188 3.14 6.66 5.29
N GLY A 189 3.19 7.01 6.58
CA GLY A 189 2.77 6.16 7.67
C GLY A 189 3.86 5.80 8.68
N THR A 190 3.52 4.84 9.54
CA THR A 190 4.38 4.36 10.63
C THR A 190 5.03 3.03 10.22
N PRO A 191 6.35 2.95 9.95
CA PRO A 191 7.00 1.82 9.29
C PRO A 191 6.66 0.44 9.87
N GLU A 192 6.45 0.33 11.17
CA GLU A 192 6.15 -0.93 11.86
C GLU A 192 4.76 -1.48 11.55
N PHE A 193 3.86 -0.63 11.02
CA PHE A 193 2.49 -0.97 10.63
C PHE A 193 2.30 -0.98 9.11
N MET A 194 3.32 -0.61 8.33
CA MET A 194 3.22 -0.48 6.88
C MET A 194 3.43 -1.82 6.19
N ALA A 195 2.57 -2.13 5.22
CA ALA A 195 2.76 -3.28 4.35
C ALA A 195 3.98 -3.06 3.44
N PRO A 196 4.72 -4.13 3.08
CA PRO A 196 5.94 -4.01 2.28
C PRO A 196 5.68 -3.39 0.89
N GLU A 197 4.52 -3.64 0.27
CA GLU A 197 4.14 -3.07 -1.02
C GLU A 197 3.91 -1.54 -0.98
N VAL A 198 3.73 -0.93 0.20
CA VAL A 198 3.61 0.54 0.31
C VAL A 198 4.89 1.24 -0.18
N TYR A 199 6.05 0.57 -0.05
CA TYR A 199 7.32 1.07 -0.57
C TYR A 199 7.46 0.94 -2.11
N ALA A 200 6.60 0.15 -2.76
CA ALA A 200 6.61 -0.08 -4.21
C ALA A 200 5.72 0.90 -5.00
N GLU A 201 5.19 1.94 -4.35
CA GLU A 201 4.28 3.00 -4.87
C GLU A 201 2.94 2.53 -5.46
N GLU A 202 2.81 1.29 -5.93
CA GLU A 202 1.55 0.67 -6.36
C GLU A 202 0.98 -0.23 -5.24
N TYR A 203 -0.11 0.20 -4.63
CA TYR A 203 -0.79 -0.56 -3.58
C TYR A 203 -2.31 -0.32 -3.60
N ASN A 204 -3.04 -1.22 -2.93
CA ASN A 204 -4.49 -1.20 -2.84
C ASN A 204 -4.95 -1.21 -1.36
N GLU A 205 -6.24 -1.43 -1.12
CA GLU A 205 -6.85 -1.42 0.21
C GLU A 205 -6.31 -2.50 1.17
N LEU A 206 -5.61 -3.51 0.67
CA LEU A 206 -5.06 -4.61 1.49
C LEU A 206 -3.93 -4.14 2.43
N VAL A 207 -3.32 -2.97 2.17
CA VAL A 207 -2.34 -2.38 3.09
C VAL A 207 -2.95 -2.11 4.47
N ASP A 208 -4.22 -1.71 4.53
CA ASP A 208 -4.92 -1.50 5.80
C ASP A 208 -5.18 -2.82 6.54
N ILE A 209 -5.28 -3.94 5.82
CA ILE A 209 -5.45 -5.27 6.40
C ILE A 209 -4.14 -5.75 7.03
N TYR A 210 -3.00 -5.47 6.39
CA TYR A 210 -1.68 -5.69 7.00
C TYR A 210 -1.52 -4.86 8.28
N SER A 211 -1.80 -3.55 8.21
CA SER A 211 -1.75 -2.65 9.36
C SER A 211 -2.71 -3.09 10.48
N PHE A 212 -3.89 -3.60 10.13
CA PHE A 212 -4.81 -4.20 11.09
C PHE A 212 -4.18 -5.42 11.79
N GLY A 213 -3.50 -6.30 11.05
CA GLY A 213 -2.74 -7.42 11.61
C GLY A 213 -1.72 -6.97 12.65
N MET A 214 -0.99 -5.89 12.36
CA MET A 214 -0.02 -5.30 13.30
C MET A 214 -0.69 -4.70 14.53
N CYS A 215 -1.86 -4.06 14.39
CA CYS A 215 -2.67 -3.62 15.54
C CYS A 215 -3.10 -4.80 16.42
N VAL A 216 -3.50 -5.93 15.82
CA VAL A 216 -3.87 -7.13 16.57
C VAL A 216 -2.67 -7.69 17.31
N LEU A 217 -1.51 -7.77 16.67
CA LEU A 217 -0.26 -8.21 17.27
C LEU A 217 0.06 -7.37 18.52
N GLU A 218 0.10 -6.04 18.37
CA GLU A 218 0.35 -5.12 19.48
C GLU A 218 -0.64 -5.31 20.64
N MET A 219 -1.94 -5.46 20.33
CA MET A 219 -2.97 -5.63 21.36
C MET A 219 -2.83 -6.91 22.19
N VAL A 220 -2.28 -7.98 21.61
CA VAL A 220 -2.16 -9.30 22.26
C VAL A 220 -0.80 -9.54 22.89
N THR A 221 0.27 -8.97 22.34
CA THR A 221 1.64 -9.10 22.89
C THR A 221 1.95 -8.03 23.93
N PHE A 222 1.28 -6.87 23.87
CA PHE A 222 1.63 -5.65 24.62
C PHE A 222 2.97 -5.03 24.25
N ASP A 223 3.60 -5.54 23.20
CA ASP A 223 4.87 -5.04 22.69
C ASP A 223 4.64 -4.33 21.35
N TYR A 224 5.39 -3.26 21.12
CA TYR A 224 5.38 -2.57 19.85
C TYR A 224 5.98 -3.49 18.77
N PRO A 225 5.33 -3.66 17.60
CA PRO A 225 5.85 -4.53 16.54
C PRO A 225 7.28 -4.14 16.17
N TYR A 226 8.15 -5.13 15.96
CA TYR A 226 9.56 -4.96 15.59
C TYR A 226 10.45 -4.22 16.61
N SER A 227 10.04 -4.10 17.87
CA SER A 227 10.86 -3.48 18.93
C SER A 227 12.26 -4.09 19.10
N GLU A 228 12.48 -5.33 18.66
CA GLU A 228 13.79 -5.98 18.63
C GLU A 228 14.78 -5.36 17.63
N LEU A 229 14.29 -4.69 16.58
CA LEU A 229 15.12 -4.05 15.55
C LEU A 229 15.67 -2.70 15.99
N GLU A 230 15.07 -2.07 17.01
CA GLU A 230 15.58 -0.83 17.60
C GLU A 230 16.83 -1.06 18.48
N ALA A 231 17.03 -2.28 18.99
CA ALA A 231 18.03 -2.56 20.00
C ALA A 231 19.18 -3.44 19.47
N LYS A 232 20.23 -2.80 18.93
CA LYS A 232 21.64 -3.12 19.28
C LYS A 232 22.71 -2.17 18.76
N ASP A 233 22.56 -1.55 17.59
CA ASP A 233 23.60 -0.66 17.02
C ASP A 233 23.04 0.60 16.35
N GLY A 234 21.76 0.94 16.58
CA GLY A 234 21.16 2.22 16.14
C GLY A 234 21.13 2.46 14.62
N THR A 235 21.38 1.46 13.78
CA THR A 235 21.65 1.65 12.35
C THR A 235 20.55 1.09 11.42
N ILE A 236 19.65 0.23 11.89
CA ILE A 236 18.62 -0.41 11.04
C ILE A 236 17.23 0.05 11.49
N SER A 237 16.58 0.88 10.69
CA SER A 237 15.14 1.15 10.82
C SER A 237 14.33 0.08 10.09
N VAL A 238 13.10 -0.15 10.53
CA VAL A 238 12.17 -1.08 9.86
C VAL A 238 12.01 -0.72 8.37
N ALA A 239 11.88 0.57 8.07
CA ALA A 239 11.84 1.07 6.69
C ALA A 239 13.11 0.73 5.89
N SER A 240 14.31 0.86 6.49
CA SER A 240 15.56 0.49 5.80
C SER A 240 15.73 -1.01 5.59
N ALA A 241 15.19 -1.84 6.49
CA ALA A 241 15.24 -3.29 6.34
C ALA A 241 14.36 -3.77 5.17
N PHE A 242 13.14 -3.21 5.04
CA PHE A 242 12.25 -3.50 3.93
C PHE A 242 12.74 -2.92 2.60
N ALA A 243 13.20 -1.66 2.58
CA ALA A 243 13.77 -1.05 1.39
C ALA A 243 15.04 -1.79 0.93
N GLY A 244 15.91 -2.18 1.86
CA GLY A 244 17.08 -3.01 1.56
C GLY A 244 16.71 -4.39 1.02
N HIS A 245 15.64 -5.01 1.52
CA HIS A 245 15.12 -6.25 0.98
C HIS A 245 14.53 -6.07 -0.43
N GLN A 246 13.73 -5.03 -0.66
CA GLN A 246 13.20 -4.73 -1.99
C GLN A 246 14.30 -4.43 -3.00
N GLN A 247 15.31 -3.65 -2.61
CA GLN A 247 16.45 -3.36 -3.46
C GLN A 247 17.24 -4.64 -3.78
N ALA A 248 17.46 -5.52 -2.79
CA ALA A 248 18.10 -6.81 -3.02
C ALA A 248 17.26 -7.73 -3.94
N VAL A 249 15.93 -7.73 -3.80
CA VAL A 249 15.02 -8.48 -4.68
C VAL A 249 15.04 -7.90 -6.09
N GLN A 250 15.03 -6.58 -6.24
CA GLN A 250 15.10 -5.89 -7.53
C GLN A 250 16.44 -6.14 -8.25
N ASP A 251 17.55 -6.12 -7.51
CA ASP A 251 18.88 -6.48 -8.02
C ASP A 251 18.92 -7.95 -8.46
N SER A 252 18.28 -8.86 -7.71
CA SER A 252 18.17 -10.28 -8.08
C SER A 252 17.30 -10.49 -9.32
N ASP A 253 16.17 -9.79 -9.43
CA ASP A 253 15.29 -9.85 -10.60
C ASP A 253 16.02 -9.36 -11.85
N HIS A 254 16.75 -8.24 -11.73
CA HIS A 254 17.55 -7.70 -12.83
C HIS A 254 18.62 -8.69 -13.28
N LYS A 255 19.31 -9.35 -12.34
CA LYS A 255 20.32 -10.38 -12.65
C LYS A 255 19.75 -11.53 -13.48
N PHE A 256 18.65 -12.14 -13.03
CA PHE A 256 18.09 -13.31 -13.73
C PHE A 256 17.39 -12.95 -15.03
N LEU A 257 16.76 -11.78 -15.10
CA LEU A 257 16.19 -11.28 -16.35
C LEU A 257 17.26 -10.97 -17.39
N THR A 258 18.41 -10.43 -16.97
CA THR A 258 19.57 -10.23 -17.86
C THR A 258 20.02 -11.55 -18.45
N GLN A 259 20.07 -12.61 -17.66
CA GLN A 259 20.41 -13.95 -18.15
C GLN A 259 19.36 -14.51 -19.13
N ALA A 260 18.06 -14.26 -18.90
CA ALA A 260 17.03 -14.61 -19.86
C ALA A 260 17.19 -13.85 -21.20
N VAL A 261 17.59 -12.59 -21.14
CA VAL A 261 17.94 -11.77 -22.32
C VAL A 261 19.17 -12.30 -23.05
N GLU A 262 20.21 -12.73 -22.32
CA GLU A 262 21.38 -13.37 -22.93
C GLU A 262 21.03 -14.68 -23.65
N GLU A 263 20.14 -15.49 -23.08
CA GLU A 263 19.61 -16.67 -23.78
C GLU A 263 18.87 -16.28 -25.06
N ALA A 264 18.04 -15.24 -25.04
CA ALA A 264 17.35 -14.75 -26.23
C ALA A 264 18.32 -14.36 -27.36
N TYR A 265 19.45 -13.71 -27.05
CA TYR A 265 20.51 -13.45 -28.03
C TYR A 265 21.14 -14.73 -28.55
N LYS A 266 21.51 -15.67 -27.66
CA LYS A 266 22.11 -16.95 -28.04
C LYS A 266 21.23 -17.70 -29.03
N GLY A 267 19.93 -17.80 -28.77
CA GLY A 267 18.98 -18.53 -29.62
C GLY A 267 18.92 -18.00 -31.05
N VAL A 268 19.03 -16.68 -31.23
CA VAL A 268 19.12 -16.08 -32.57
C VAL A 268 20.49 -16.29 -33.19
N ASP A 269 21.58 -16.06 -32.44
CA ASP A 269 22.93 -16.16 -32.97
C ASP A 269 23.30 -17.59 -33.40
N CYS A 270 22.76 -18.62 -32.74
CA CYS A 270 22.92 -20.02 -33.17
C CYS A 270 21.87 -20.49 -34.19
N GLY A 271 20.82 -19.70 -34.46
CA GLY A 271 19.73 -20.05 -35.37
C GLY A 271 18.75 -21.10 -34.85
N ASP A 272 18.70 -21.31 -33.53
CA ASP A 272 17.83 -22.31 -32.89
C ASP A 272 16.36 -21.86 -32.81
N GLY A 273 16.12 -20.53 -32.82
CA GLY A 273 14.78 -19.94 -32.74
C GLY A 273 14.76 -18.41 -32.74
N GLY A 274 13.61 -17.83 -32.42
CA GLY A 274 13.43 -16.37 -32.29
C GLY A 274 14.04 -15.79 -30.99
N PRO A 275 14.05 -14.45 -30.82
CA PRO A 275 14.69 -13.73 -29.72
C PRO A 275 13.93 -13.85 -28.38
N PHE A 276 13.76 -15.08 -27.89
CA PHE A 276 13.10 -15.37 -26.61
C PHE A 276 14.00 -16.24 -25.75
N GLY A 277 14.08 -15.88 -24.46
CA GLY A 277 14.84 -16.61 -23.46
C GLY A 277 14.10 -16.67 -22.14
N ALA A 278 14.35 -17.73 -21.37
CA ALA A 278 13.73 -17.97 -20.09
C ALA A 278 14.69 -18.66 -19.11
N VAL A 279 14.59 -18.30 -17.84
CA VAL A 279 15.42 -18.83 -16.75
C VAL A 279 14.51 -19.25 -15.60
N ILE A 280 14.72 -20.47 -15.07
CA ILE A 280 14.05 -20.95 -13.86
C ILE A 280 15.03 -20.95 -12.71
N VAL A 281 14.62 -20.37 -11.59
CA VAL A 281 15.42 -20.18 -10.38
C VAL A 281 14.76 -20.88 -9.20
N HIS A 282 15.57 -21.57 -8.39
CA HIS A 282 15.16 -22.14 -7.11
C HIS A 282 16.14 -21.66 -6.03
N LYS A 283 15.63 -21.03 -4.97
CA LYS A 283 16.46 -20.50 -3.86
C LYS A 283 17.66 -19.66 -4.34
N ASN A 284 17.42 -18.74 -5.27
CA ASN A 284 18.42 -17.85 -5.87
C ASN A 284 19.51 -18.56 -6.73
N GLU A 285 19.30 -19.83 -7.09
CA GLU A 285 20.16 -20.60 -7.98
C GLU A 285 19.44 -20.95 -9.29
N VAL A 286 20.15 -20.85 -10.41
CA VAL A 286 19.60 -21.19 -11.73
C VAL A 286 19.46 -22.70 -11.87
N VAL A 287 18.22 -23.15 -12.02
CA VAL A 287 17.88 -24.54 -12.31
C VAL A 287 18.01 -24.79 -13.81
N ALA A 288 17.38 -23.95 -14.63
CA ALA A 288 17.39 -24.04 -16.08
C ALA A 288 17.53 -22.65 -16.72
N SER A 289 18.24 -22.59 -17.85
CA SER A 289 18.45 -21.39 -18.67
C SER A 289 18.30 -21.84 -20.11
N CYS A 290 17.27 -21.37 -20.80
CA CYS A 290 16.91 -21.85 -22.13
C CYS A 290 16.48 -20.70 -23.04
N HIS A 291 16.62 -20.91 -24.33
CA HIS A 291 16.11 -20.03 -25.38
C HIS A 291 15.08 -20.74 -26.25
N ASN A 292 14.52 -20.01 -27.20
CA ASN A 292 13.61 -20.57 -28.18
C ASN A 292 14.33 -21.64 -29.03
N MET A 293 13.76 -22.85 -29.10
CA MET A 293 14.33 -24.02 -29.79
C MET A 293 13.47 -24.50 -30.96
N VAL A 294 12.50 -23.70 -31.40
CA VAL A 294 11.48 -24.10 -32.39
C VAL A 294 12.11 -24.61 -33.69
N LEU A 295 13.13 -23.91 -34.18
CA LEU A 295 13.78 -24.28 -35.45
C LEU A 295 14.67 -25.51 -35.27
N LYS A 296 15.45 -25.56 -34.18
CA LYS A 296 16.36 -26.67 -33.90
C LYS A 296 15.66 -28.00 -33.65
N TYR A 297 14.55 -27.99 -32.92
CA TYR A 297 13.79 -29.20 -32.64
C TYR A 297 12.69 -29.47 -33.66
N THR A 298 12.42 -28.53 -34.58
CA THR A 298 11.27 -28.63 -35.48
C THR A 298 9.97 -28.90 -34.67
N ASP A 299 9.84 -28.21 -33.54
CA ASP A 299 8.75 -28.35 -32.57
C ASP A 299 8.14 -26.97 -32.32
N PRO A 300 6.92 -26.67 -32.78
CA PRO A 300 6.28 -25.37 -32.59
C PRO A 300 5.98 -25.05 -31.11
N THR A 301 6.08 -26.03 -30.20
CA THR A 301 5.88 -25.83 -28.76
C THR A 301 7.18 -25.56 -28.00
N ALA A 302 8.35 -25.66 -28.65
CA ALA A 302 9.66 -25.52 -28.02
C ALA A 302 10.07 -24.06 -27.75
N HIS A 303 9.14 -23.29 -27.18
CA HIS A 303 9.40 -21.93 -26.72
C HIS A 303 10.34 -21.91 -25.52
N ALA A 304 10.96 -20.78 -25.23
CA ALA A 304 11.96 -20.66 -24.17
C ALA A 304 11.41 -21.08 -22.80
N GLU A 305 10.22 -20.60 -22.44
CA GLU A 305 9.55 -20.87 -21.17
C GLU A 305 9.18 -22.35 -21.03
N VAL A 306 8.59 -22.93 -22.08
CA VAL A 306 8.22 -24.35 -22.11
C VAL A 306 9.46 -25.23 -22.01
N THR A 307 10.53 -24.87 -22.71
CA THR A 307 11.81 -25.59 -22.68
C THR A 307 12.47 -25.49 -21.30
N ALA A 308 12.49 -24.30 -20.70
CA ALA A 308 13.01 -24.08 -19.35
C ALA A 308 12.25 -24.92 -18.31
N ILE A 309 10.90 -24.97 -18.39
CA ILE A 309 10.07 -25.82 -17.53
C ILE A 309 10.43 -27.29 -17.72
N ARG A 310 10.51 -27.77 -18.97
CA ARG A 310 10.88 -29.17 -19.28
C ARG A 310 12.23 -29.54 -18.67
N GLU A 311 13.23 -28.68 -18.82
CA GLU A 311 14.58 -28.91 -18.29
C GLU A 311 14.64 -28.82 -16.75
N ALA A 312 13.90 -27.88 -16.15
CA ALA A 312 13.81 -27.78 -14.70
C ALA A 312 13.14 -29.00 -14.07
N CYS A 313 12.02 -29.47 -14.63
CA CYS A 313 11.33 -30.68 -14.17
C CYS A 313 12.23 -31.91 -14.23
N LYS A 314 13.01 -32.08 -15.31
CA LYS A 314 14.01 -33.15 -15.41
C LYS A 314 15.11 -33.03 -14.37
N LYS A 315 15.69 -31.83 -14.20
CA LYS A 315 16.80 -31.58 -13.28
C LYS A 315 16.42 -31.77 -11.81
N LEU A 316 15.21 -31.36 -11.43
CA LEU A 316 14.69 -31.49 -10.07
C LEU A 316 13.97 -32.82 -9.83
N ASN A 317 13.73 -33.61 -10.89
CA ASN A 317 12.97 -34.85 -10.86
C ASN A 317 11.56 -34.67 -10.23
N GLN A 318 10.89 -33.59 -10.61
CA GLN A 318 9.57 -33.19 -10.10
C GLN A 318 8.74 -32.59 -11.24
N ILE A 319 7.41 -32.71 -11.15
CA ILE A 319 6.48 -32.13 -12.14
C ILE A 319 5.87 -30.80 -11.67
N GLU A 320 5.91 -30.53 -10.37
CA GLU A 320 5.49 -29.27 -9.77
C GLU A 320 6.74 -28.48 -9.36
N LEU A 321 6.74 -27.19 -9.69
CA LEU A 321 7.83 -26.24 -9.47
C LEU A 321 7.39 -25.13 -8.51
N SER A 322 6.61 -25.46 -7.47
CA SER A 322 6.02 -24.48 -6.53
C SER A 322 7.05 -23.62 -5.80
N GLU A 323 8.24 -24.16 -5.60
CA GLU A 323 9.34 -23.45 -4.95
C GLU A 323 10.25 -22.71 -5.94
N CYS A 324 9.87 -22.63 -7.21
CA CYS A 324 10.67 -22.03 -8.28
C CYS A 324 10.01 -20.77 -8.86
N GLU A 325 10.84 -19.91 -9.42
CA GLU A 325 10.48 -18.66 -10.09
C GLU A 325 10.94 -18.72 -11.54
N ILE A 326 10.18 -18.11 -12.45
CA ILE A 326 10.55 -18.03 -13.87
C ILE A 326 10.75 -16.58 -14.30
N TYR A 327 11.82 -16.34 -15.04
CA TYR A 327 12.19 -15.08 -15.65
C TYR A 327 12.14 -15.22 -17.16
N ALA A 328 11.36 -14.39 -17.84
CA ALA A 328 11.19 -14.43 -19.29
C ALA A 328 11.65 -13.11 -19.93
N SER A 329 12.38 -13.19 -21.04
CA SER A 329 12.82 -11.98 -21.76
C SER A 329 11.64 -11.16 -22.30
N CYS A 330 10.50 -11.80 -22.55
CA CYS A 330 9.29 -11.17 -23.04
C CYS A 330 8.06 -11.72 -22.33
N GLU A 331 6.97 -10.98 -22.40
CA GLU A 331 5.64 -11.43 -22.00
C GLU A 331 5.30 -12.78 -22.66
N PRO A 332 4.95 -13.83 -21.89
CA PRO A 332 4.75 -15.16 -22.44
C PRO A 332 3.44 -15.23 -23.23
N CYS A 333 3.43 -15.98 -24.33
CA CYS A 333 2.20 -16.24 -25.08
C CYS A 333 1.21 -17.16 -24.31
N PRO A 334 -0.05 -17.30 -24.74
CA PRO A 334 -1.06 -18.08 -24.02
C PRO A 334 -0.66 -19.52 -23.70
N MET A 335 0.06 -20.19 -24.61
CA MET A 335 0.60 -21.54 -24.40
C MET A 335 1.63 -21.57 -23.27
N CYS A 336 2.61 -20.65 -23.30
CA CYS A 336 3.68 -20.58 -22.31
C CYS A 336 3.12 -20.21 -20.93
N PHE A 337 2.17 -19.28 -20.89
CA PHE A 337 1.46 -18.92 -19.68
C PHE A 337 0.69 -20.11 -19.08
N GLY A 338 -0.01 -20.88 -19.91
CA GLY A 338 -0.66 -22.13 -19.48
C GLY A 338 0.33 -23.15 -18.90
N ALA A 339 1.51 -23.31 -19.52
CA ALA A 339 2.57 -24.19 -19.02
C ALA A 339 3.12 -23.72 -17.66
N ILE A 340 3.37 -22.41 -17.50
CA ILE A 340 3.82 -21.82 -16.23
C ILE A 340 2.81 -22.11 -15.12
N HIS A 341 1.53 -21.89 -15.41
CA HIS A 341 0.45 -22.12 -14.46
C HIS A 341 0.32 -23.60 -14.06
N LEU A 342 0.32 -24.51 -15.03
CA LEU A 342 0.22 -25.96 -14.78
C LEU A 342 1.43 -26.52 -14.01
N SER A 343 2.59 -25.88 -14.16
CA SER A 343 3.82 -26.25 -13.44
C SER A 343 3.86 -25.72 -12.01
N ARG A 344 2.82 -25.00 -11.55
CA ARG A 344 2.70 -24.43 -10.20
C ARG A 344 3.78 -23.43 -9.82
N LEU A 345 4.48 -22.80 -10.77
CA LEU A 345 5.46 -21.76 -10.47
C LEU A 345 4.82 -20.67 -9.62
N LYS A 346 5.52 -20.21 -8.56
CA LYS A 346 4.96 -19.19 -7.65
C LYS A 346 5.05 -17.78 -8.21
N ARG A 347 5.98 -17.54 -9.14
CA ARG A 347 6.30 -16.19 -9.65
C ARG A 347 6.80 -16.19 -11.09
N LEU A 348 6.28 -15.27 -11.90
CA LEU A 348 6.71 -14.94 -13.26
C LEU A 348 7.18 -13.49 -13.31
N VAL A 349 8.43 -13.26 -13.70
CA VAL A 349 8.97 -11.94 -14.00
C VAL A 349 9.27 -11.85 -15.50
N TYR A 350 8.79 -10.81 -16.19
CA TYR A 350 9.04 -10.63 -17.62
C TYR A 350 9.55 -9.24 -17.97
N GLY A 351 10.39 -9.15 -19.01
CA GLY A 351 11.04 -7.92 -19.44
C GLY A 351 10.22 -7.10 -20.43
N ALA A 352 10.27 -7.47 -21.70
CA ALA A 352 9.58 -6.77 -22.78
C ALA A 352 8.09 -7.13 -22.82
N LYS A 353 7.23 -6.18 -23.19
CA LYS A 353 5.81 -6.50 -23.48
C LYS A 353 5.67 -7.18 -24.84
N ALA A 354 4.56 -7.88 -25.05
CA ALA A 354 4.23 -8.53 -26.32
C ALA A 354 4.32 -7.58 -27.53
N GLU A 355 4.00 -6.29 -27.36
CA GLU A 355 4.08 -5.29 -28.44
C GLU A 355 5.48 -5.17 -29.06
N ALA A 356 6.54 -5.42 -28.28
CA ALA A 356 7.91 -5.37 -28.77
C ALA A 356 8.19 -6.49 -29.79
N ALA A 357 7.65 -7.70 -29.55
CA ALA A 357 7.73 -8.81 -30.48
C ALA A 357 6.85 -8.58 -31.72
N ILE A 358 5.63 -8.07 -31.53
CA ILE A 358 4.69 -7.76 -32.62
C ILE A 358 5.28 -6.73 -33.58
N ALA A 359 5.94 -5.68 -33.06
CA ALA A 359 6.56 -4.62 -33.86
C ALA A 359 7.64 -5.10 -34.83
N ILE A 360 8.22 -6.28 -34.60
CA ILE A 360 9.22 -6.88 -35.49
C ILE A 360 8.67 -8.03 -36.35
N GLY A 361 7.36 -8.28 -36.30
CA GLY A 361 6.63 -9.15 -37.22
C GLY A 361 6.13 -10.48 -36.63
N PHE A 362 6.19 -10.67 -35.30
CA PHE A 362 5.51 -11.80 -34.67
C PHE A 362 4.00 -11.60 -34.61
N ASP A 363 3.27 -12.72 -34.58
CA ASP A 363 1.80 -12.77 -34.56
C ASP A 363 1.21 -12.06 -33.33
N ASP A 364 0.06 -11.42 -33.50
CA ASP A 364 -0.62 -10.67 -32.43
C ASP A 364 -1.15 -11.58 -31.31
N PHE A 365 -1.31 -12.89 -31.56
CA PHE A 365 -1.69 -13.86 -30.55
C PHE A 365 -0.79 -13.88 -29.29
N ILE A 366 0.45 -13.38 -29.38
CA ILE A 366 1.35 -13.24 -28.22
C ILE A 366 0.74 -12.30 -27.16
N ALA A 367 0.00 -11.28 -27.57
CA ALA A 367 -0.55 -10.23 -26.72
C ALA A 367 -1.71 -10.66 -25.82
N ASP A 368 -2.35 -11.80 -26.08
CA ASP A 368 -3.62 -12.17 -25.44
C ASP A 368 -3.45 -12.90 -24.10
N ALA A 369 -2.22 -13.32 -23.77
CA ALA A 369 -1.96 -14.17 -22.62
C ALA A 369 -2.26 -13.51 -21.28
N LEU A 370 -1.95 -12.21 -21.10
CA LEU A 370 -2.22 -11.49 -19.85
C LEU A 370 -3.49 -10.64 -19.94
N ARG A 371 -3.81 -10.08 -21.12
CA ARG A 371 -4.97 -9.19 -21.35
C ARG A 371 -6.34 -9.82 -21.07
N GLY A 372 -6.48 -11.14 -21.15
CA GLY A 372 -7.73 -11.88 -20.88
C GLY A 372 -7.85 -12.53 -19.50
N THR A 373 -6.88 -12.33 -18.59
CA THR A 373 -6.69 -13.20 -17.40
C THR A 373 -7.25 -12.68 -16.08
N GLY A 374 -8.16 -11.70 -16.09
CA GLY A 374 -8.87 -11.27 -14.86
C GLY A 374 -9.55 -12.43 -14.09
N VAL A 375 -9.78 -13.58 -14.74
CA VAL A 375 -10.33 -14.80 -14.14
C VAL A 375 -9.27 -15.64 -13.38
N TYR A 376 -7.99 -15.54 -13.74
CA TYR A 376 -6.87 -16.30 -13.13
C TYR A 376 -6.15 -15.56 -11.98
N GLN A 377 -6.55 -14.33 -11.66
CA GLN A 377 -6.14 -13.64 -10.42
C GLN A 377 -6.53 -14.39 -9.13
N LYS A 378 -7.28 -15.49 -9.22
CA LYS A 378 -7.52 -16.45 -8.11
C LYS A 378 -6.41 -17.49 -7.94
N SER A 379 -5.32 -17.40 -8.70
CA SER A 379 -4.19 -18.34 -8.62
C SER A 379 -3.04 -17.77 -7.79
N ASN A 380 -2.32 -18.64 -7.09
CA ASN A 380 -1.15 -18.28 -6.25
C ASN A 380 0.11 -17.92 -7.09
N LEU A 381 -0.06 -17.38 -8.30
CA LEU A 381 1.03 -16.99 -9.20
C LEU A 381 1.19 -15.47 -9.18
N GLU A 382 2.31 -14.99 -8.65
CA GLU A 382 2.72 -13.59 -8.74
C GLU A 382 3.23 -13.28 -10.15
N ILE A 383 2.76 -12.20 -10.77
CA ILE A 383 3.19 -11.76 -12.11
C ILE A 383 3.73 -10.35 -11.98
N LYS A 384 4.98 -10.14 -12.40
CA LYS A 384 5.65 -8.85 -12.33
C LYS A 384 6.29 -8.50 -13.68
N LYS A 385 6.01 -7.30 -14.19
CA LYS A 385 6.80 -6.71 -15.26
C LYS A 385 8.07 -6.10 -14.65
N ALA A 386 9.23 -6.29 -15.26
CA ALA A 386 10.43 -5.59 -14.85
C ALA A 386 10.38 -4.11 -15.23
N ASP A 387 11.02 -3.26 -14.43
CA ASP A 387 11.09 -1.82 -14.64
C ASP A 387 12.52 -1.36 -14.99
N GLY A 388 12.62 -0.13 -15.52
CA GLY A 388 13.89 0.54 -15.78
C GLY A 388 14.79 -0.23 -16.75
N ASN A 389 16.04 -0.46 -16.35
CA ASN A 389 17.05 -1.11 -17.19
C ASN A 389 16.66 -2.53 -17.62
N GLY A 390 15.98 -3.31 -16.77
CA GLY A 390 15.59 -4.69 -17.07
C GLY A 390 14.59 -4.79 -18.22
N ALA A 391 13.59 -3.91 -18.27
CA ALA A 391 12.68 -3.80 -19.42
C ALA A 391 13.41 -3.29 -20.67
N ALA A 392 14.27 -2.28 -20.52
CA ALA A 392 14.98 -1.69 -21.65
C ALA A 392 15.90 -2.69 -22.36
N ILE A 393 16.69 -3.48 -21.61
CA ILE A 393 17.57 -4.50 -22.21
C ILE A 393 16.77 -5.58 -22.93
N ALA A 394 15.58 -5.93 -22.41
CA ALA A 394 14.71 -6.92 -22.99
C ALA A 394 14.07 -6.43 -24.30
N GLU A 395 13.61 -5.19 -24.35
CA GLU A 395 13.07 -4.58 -25.57
C GLU A 395 14.14 -4.42 -26.65
N GLN A 396 15.38 -4.10 -26.27
CA GLN A 396 16.50 -3.96 -27.20
C GLN A 396 16.86 -5.26 -27.93
N VAL A 397 16.65 -6.44 -27.34
CA VAL A 397 16.91 -7.73 -28.02
C VAL A 397 16.15 -7.81 -29.34
N PHE A 398 14.87 -7.42 -29.33
CA PHE A 398 13.99 -7.46 -30.50
C PHE A 398 14.49 -6.54 -31.61
N GLN A 399 14.98 -5.34 -31.26
CA GLN A 399 15.54 -4.41 -32.25
C GLN A 399 16.89 -4.90 -32.79
N ASN A 400 17.79 -5.33 -31.91
CA ASN A 400 19.16 -5.72 -32.26
C ASN A 400 19.24 -7.02 -33.07
N THR A 401 18.23 -7.88 -32.95
CA THR A 401 18.17 -9.17 -33.66
C THR A 401 17.30 -9.14 -34.91
N LYS A 402 16.58 -8.04 -35.18
CA LYS A 402 15.61 -7.92 -36.27
C LYS A 402 16.13 -8.37 -37.65
N GLU A 403 17.40 -8.09 -37.96
CA GLU A 403 18.02 -8.46 -39.24
C GLU A 403 18.61 -9.88 -39.27
N LYS A 404 18.73 -10.53 -38.11
CA LYS A 404 19.44 -11.81 -37.94
C LYS A 404 18.54 -13.04 -37.98
N PHE A 405 17.25 -12.89 -37.72
CA PHE A 405 16.29 -14.01 -37.81
C PHE A 405 15.28 -13.77 -38.93
N ARG A 406 14.78 -14.86 -39.51
CA ARG A 406 13.66 -14.82 -40.45
C ARG A 406 12.43 -15.42 -39.77
N LEU A 407 11.32 -14.69 -39.81
CA LEU A 407 10.01 -15.21 -39.44
C LEU A 407 9.66 -16.35 -40.40
N TYR A 408 9.23 -17.49 -39.85
CA TYR A 408 8.88 -18.69 -40.60
C TYR A 408 7.42 -18.68 -41.05
#